data_AF-A0A844XV18-F1
#
_entry.id   AF-A0A844XV18-F1
#
_cell.length_a   1.000
_cell.length_b   1.000
_cell.length_c   1.000
_cell.angle_alpha   90.00
_cell.angle_beta   90.00
_cell.angle_gamma   90.00
#
_symmetry.space_group_name_H-M   'P 1'
#
loop_
_entity.id
_entity.type
_entity.pdbx_description
1 polymer ?
#
loop_
_entity_poly.entity_id
_entity_poly.type
_entity_poly.pdbx_seq_one_letter_code
_entity_poly.pdbx_strand_id
1 'polypeptide(L)'
;MHLLASVLPLLSVGIAAPPTGYSEQFEKIAVAASSFQTCEQLGYSVDRQGIASWTRAAKQNAVAAGASEDEARNKLQKVVRTEWKSVLDRHARAKIMQHSPKHVARNNRLWQSRCENLAEDPWSAPYFSADRG
;
A
#
# COMPACT_ATOMS: atom_id res chain seq x y z
N MET A 1 7.38 -6.73 -66.37
CA MET A 1 6.51 -6.96 -65.20
C MET A 1 7.35 -7.54 -64.06
N HIS A 2 7.97 -6.72 -63.21
CA HIS A 2 8.56 -7.21 -61.95
C HIS A 2 8.16 -6.25 -60.82
N LEU A 3 7.12 -6.64 -60.08
CA LEU A 3 6.73 -6.05 -58.81
C LEU A 3 7.62 -6.68 -57.73
N LEU A 4 8.54 -5.92 -57.15
CA LEU A 4 9.20 -6.29 -55.90
C LEU A 4 8.50 -5.53 -54.77
N ALA A 5 7.79 -6.31 -53.95
CA ALA A 5 7.02 -5.86 -52.82
C ALA A 5 7.94 -5.30 -51.73
N SER A 6 7.74 -4.02 -51.39
CA SER A 6 8.33 -3.40 -50.21
C SER A 6 7.76 -4.03 -48.94
N VAL A 7 8.58 -4.79 -48.22
CA VAL A 7 8.25 -5.29 -46.88
C VAL A 7 8.49 -4.15 -45.88
N LEU A 8 7.42 -3.57 -45.38
CA LEU A 8 7.45 -2.62 -44.27
C LEU A 8 7.90 -3.33 -42.98
N PRO A 9 8.84 -2.76 -42.20
CA PRO A 9 9.14 -3.27 -40.88
C PRO A 9 7.99 -2.92 -39.92
N LEU A 10 7.33 -3.95 -39.42
CA LEU A 10 6.41 -3.87 -38.28
C LEU A 10 7.19 -3.38 -37.05
N LEU A 11 6.98 -2.12 -36.68
CA LEU A 11 7.31 -1.57 -35.38
C LEU A 11 6.54 -2.38 -34.33
N SER A 12 7.22 -3.34 -33.71
CA SER A 12 6.72 -4.05 -32.55
C SER A 12 6.71 -3.07 -31.38
N VAL A 13 5.56 -2.45 -31.13
CA VAL A 13 5.30 -1.73 -29.88
C VAL A 13 5.27 -2.79 -28.78
N GLY A 14 6.42 -3.06 -28.20
CA GLY A 14 6.53 -3.88 -27.01
C GLY A 14 5.77 -3.18 -25.88
N ILE A 15 4.59 -3.69 -25.55
CA ILE A 15 3.94 -3.38 -24.28
C ILE A 15 4.84 -4.01 -23.21
N ALA A 16 5.82 -3.25 -22.74
CA ALA A 16 6.60 -3.62 -21.58
C ALA A 16 5.63 -3.72 -20.40
N ALA A 17 5.40 -4.93 -19.90
CA ALA A 17 4.70 -5.12 -18.65
C ALA A 17 5.44 -4.31 -17.58
N PRO A 18 4.77 -3.44 -16.81
CA PRO A 18 5.46 -2.64 -15.81
C PRO A 18 6.10 -3.57 -14.77
N PRO A 19 7.31 -3.25 -14.31
CA PRO A 19 8.01 -4.11 -13.36
C PRO A 19 7.17 -4.32 -12.12
N THR A 20 6.97 -5.58 -11.76
CA THR A 20 6.11 -6.03 -10.66
C THR A 20 6.62 -5.54 -9.30
N GLY A 21 7.90 -5.15 -9.18
CA GLY A 21 8.55 -4.84 -7.90
C GLY A 21 8.00 -3.63 -7.13
N TYR A 22 7.52 -2.58 -7.80
CA TYR A 22 7.00 -1.39 -7.09
C TYR A 22 5.55 -1.60 -6.56
N SER A 23 4.84 -2.62 -7.08
CA SER A 23 3.45 -2.87 -6.69
C SER A 23 3.36 -3.37 -5.25
N GLU A 24 4.25 -4.28 -4.85
CA GLU A 24 4.35 -4.76 -3.47
C GLU A 24 4.69 -3.60 -2.50
N GLN A 25 5.64 -2.74 -2.86
CA GLN A 25 5.97 -1.55 -2.06
C GLN A 25 4.73 -0.67 -1.83
N PHE A 26 3.93 -0.45 -2.88
CA PHE A 26 2.71 0.36 -2.77
C PHE A 26 1.65 -0.29 -1.87
N GLU A 27 1.53 -1.62 -1.89
CA GLU A 27 0.63 -2.35 -1.00
C GLU A 27 1.07 -2.22 0.46
N LYS A 28 2.36 -2.36 0.75
CA LYS A 28 2.92 -2.17 2.10
C LYS A 28 2.67 -0.74 2.61
N ILE A 29 2.88 0.26 1.76
CA ILE A 29 2.56 1.67 2.07
C ILE A 29 1.07 1.84 2.34
N ALA A 30 0.20 1.23 1.53
CA ALA A 30 -1.25 1.35 1.70
C ALA A 30 -1.69 0.82 3.07
N VAL A 31 -1.18 -0.34 3.48
CA VAL A 31 -1.45 -0.94 4.80
C VAL A 31 -0.93 -0.04 5.92
N ALA A 32 0.30 0.46 5.84
CA ALA A 32 0.87 1.36 6.84
C ALA A 32 0.05 2.66 6.97
N ALA A 33 -0.17 3.36 5.85
CA ALA A 33 -0.86 4.64 5.80
C ALA A 33 -2.32 4.55 6.24
N SER A 34 -2.99 3.41 6.02
CA SER A 34 -4.38 3.22 6.45
C SER A 34 -4.53 2.79 7.91
N SER A 35 -3.44 2.38 8.57
CA SER A 35 -3.49 1.76 9.91
C SER A 35 -2.92 2.63 11.02
N PHE A 36 -2.04 3.59 10.68
CA PHE A 36 -1.34 4.46 11.61
C PHE A 36 -2.21 4.99 12.77
N GLN A 37 -3.37 5.58 12.49
CA GLN A 37 -4.27 6.14 13.50
C GLN A 37 -4.78 5.07 14.48
N THR A 38 -5.13 3.89 13.99
CA THR A 38 -5.58 2.79 14.85
C THR A 38 -4.43 2.21 15.66
N CYS A 39 -3.22 2.16 15.11
CA CYS A 39 -2.05 1.69 15.84
C CYS A 39 -1.63 2.66 16.96
N GLU A 40 -1.71 3.98 16.74
CA GLU A 40 -1.50 4.98 17.80
C GLU A 40 -2.52 4.83 18.94
N GLN A 41 -3.79 4.57 18.62
CA GLN A 41 -4.83 4.29 19.62
C GLN A 41 -4.55 3.01 20.44
N LEU A 42 -3.75 2.09 19.90
CA LEU A 42 -3.31 0.87 20.58
C LEU A 42 -1.94 1.02 21.26
N GLY A 43 -1.37 2.22 21.31
CA GLY A 43 -0.13 2.51 22.02
C GLY A 43 1.15 2.32 21.22
N TYR A 44 1.07 2.14 19.89
CA TYR A 44 2.26 2.15 19.04
C TYR A 44 2.69 3.60 18.76
N SER A 45 4.00 3.86 18.80
CA SER A 45 4.55 5.09 18.24
C SER A 45 4.63 4.95 16.73
N VAL A 46 4.19 5.99 16.00
CA VAL A 46 4.10 5.96 14.54
C VAL A 46 4.73 7.21 13.93
N ASP A 47 5.77 7.03 13.10
CA ASP A 47 6.39 8.12 12.34
C ASP A 47 5.57 8.45 11.09
N ARG A 48 4.58 9.33 11.25
CA ARG A 48 3.72 9.79 10.15
C ARG A 48 4.50 10.52 9.05
N GLN A 49 5.54 11.28 9.42
CA GLN A 49 6.33 12.02 8.45
C GLN A 49 7.23 11.08 7.64
N GLY A 50 7.78 10.05 8.29
CA GLY A 50 8.48 8.94 7.67
C GLY A 50 7.61 8.20 6.67
N ILE A 51 6.38 7.81 7.04
CA ILE A 51 5.43 7.17 6.10
C ILE A 51 5.15 8.06 4.89
N ALA A 52 4.94 9.36 5.09
CA ALA A 52 4.72 10.29 3.99
C ALA A 52 5.96 10.43 3.08
N SER A 53 7.16 10.40 3.66
CA SER A 53 8.43 10.44 2.93
C SER A 53 8.67 9.15 2.15
N TRP A 54 8.41 8.00 2.75
CA TRP A 54 8.45 6.69 2.11
C TRP A 54 7.48 6.60 0.92
N THR A 55 6.27 7.14 1.09
CA THR A 55 5.26 7.25 0.03
C THR A 55 5.80 8.05 -1.16
N ARG A 56 6.49 9.17 -0.92
CA ARG A 56 7.12 9.97 -1.99
C ARG A 56 8.26 9.23 -2.67
N ALA A 57 9.14 8.59 -1.90
CA ALA A 57 10.26 7.82 -2.42
C ALA A 57 9.81 6.64 -3.28
N ALA A 58 8.75 5.91 -2.86
CA ALA A 58 8.22 4.80 -3.63
C ALA A 58 7.69 5.22 -5.01
N LYS A 59 7.06 6.39 -5.12
CA LYS A 59 6.69 6.95 -6.45
C LYS A 59 7.92 7.20 -7.32
N GLN A 60 8.97 7.80 -6.74
CA GLN A 60 10.21 8.07 -7.46
C GLN A 60 10.88 6.78 -7.93
N ASN A 61 10.88 5.75 -7.08
CA ASN A 61 11.39 4.42 -7.43
C ASN A 61 10.57 3.77 -8.55
N ALA A 62 9.24 3.89 -8.54
CA ALA A 62 8.40 3.40 -9.62
C ALA A 62 8.69 4.11 -10.95
N VAL A 63 8.92 5.42 -10.93
CA VAL A 63 9.33 6.19 -12.11
C VAL A 63 10.72 5.77 -12.59
N ALA A 64 11.68 5.60 -11.68
CA ALA A 64 13.02 5.10 -12.01
C ALA A 64 12.98 3.67 -12.58
N ALA A 65 11.98 2.88 -12.20
CA ALA A 65 11.73 1.55 -12.75
C ALA A 65 10.96 1.58 -14.09
N GLY A 66 10.66 2.76 -14.64
CA GLY A 66 10.07 2.91 -15.97
C GLY A 66 8.55 3.16 -16.01
N ALA A 67 7.89 3.35 -14.86
CA ALA A 67 6.51 3.83 -14.85
C ALA A 67 6.47 5.32 -15.23
N SER A 68 5.39 5.77 -15.88
CA SER A 68 5.13 7.21 -15.96
C SER A 68 4.79 7.77 -14.58
N GLU A 69 5.04 9.07 -14.36
CA GLU A 69 4.67 9.71 -13.09
C GLU A 69 3.15 9.60 -12.81
N ASP A 70 2.34 9.73 -13.85
CA ASP A 70 0.89 9.60 -13.77
C ASP A 70 0.46 8.18 -13.41
N GLU A 71 1.06 7.16 -14.03
CA GLU A 71 0.81 5.75 -13.69
C GLU A 71 1.18 5.47 -12.24
N ALA A 72 2.40 5.83 -11.82
CA ALA A 72 2.89 5.60 -10.46
C ALA A 72 1.98 6.28 -9.42
N ARG A 73 1.60 7.54 -9.67
CA ARG A 73 0.69 8.30 -8.82
C ARG A 73 -0.70 7.65 -8.75
N ASN A 74 -1.30 7.34 -9.90
CA ASN A 74 -2.65 6.77 -9.96
C ASN A 74 -2.71 5.39 -9.31
N LYS A 75 -1.69 4.56 -9.51
CA LYS A 75 -1.61 3.23 -8.94
C LYS A 75 -1.43 3.27 -7.42
N LEU A 76 -0.51 4.09 -6.91
CA LEU A 76 -0.33 4.28 -5.46
C LEU A 76 -1.61 4.83 -4.81
N GLN A 77 -2.21 5.87 -5.39
CA GLN A 77 -3.46 6.42 -4.87
C GLN A 77 -4.61 5.39 -4.89
N LYS A 78 -4.69 4.55 -5.94
CA LYS A 78 -5.70 3.49 -6.02
C LYS A 78 -5.54 2.50 -4.88
N VAL A 79 -4.34 1.98 -4.65
CA VAL A 79 -4.15 0.98 -3.58
C VAL A 79 -4.36 1.57 -2.19
N VAL A 80 -3.90 2.80 -1.94
CA VAL A 80 -4.15 3.52 -0.68
C VAL A 80 -5.64 3.72 -0.46
N ARG A 81 -6.40 4.19 -1.46
CA ARG A 81 -7.86 4.37 -1.34
C ARG A 81 -8.60 3.07 -1.11
N THR A 82 -8.22 2.00 -1.80
CA THR A 82 -8.81 0.66 -1.61
C THR A 82 -8.61 0.18 -0.18
N GLU A 83 -7.40 0.31 0.36
CA GLU A 83 -7.11 -0.14 1.71
C GLU A 83 -7.81 0.74 2.76
N TRP A 84 -7.85 2.06 2.56
CA TRP A 84 -8.64 2.95 3.40
C TRP A 84 -10.12 2.58 3.43
N LYS A 85 -10.72 2.26 2.28
CA LYS A 85 -12.11 1.79 2.22
C LYS A 85 -12.29 0.48 2.99
N SER A 86 -11.37 -0.47 2.84
CA SER A 86 -11.39 -1.74 3.58
C SER A 86 -11.35 -1.53 5.10
N VAL A 87 -10.49 -0.62 5.57
CA VAL A 87 -10.36 -0.23 6.98
C VAL A 87 -11.63 0.46 7.49
N LEU A 88 -12.20 1.40 6.72
CA LEU A 88 -13.44 2.10 7.09
C LEU A 88 -14.63 1.13 7.17
N ASP A 89 -14.79 0.25 6.19
CA ASP A 89 -15.84 -0.76 6.18
C ASP A 89 -15.70 -1.71 7.39
N ARG A 90 -14.46 -1.99 7.83
CA ARG A 90 -14.18 -2.77 9.05
C ARG A 90 -14.57 -2.02 10.32
N HIS A 91 -14.21 -0.74 10.44
CA HIS A 91 -14.61 0.10 11.58
C HIS A 91 -16.14 0.25 11.66
N ALA A 92 -16.82 0.43 10.53
CA ALA A 92 -18.27 0.48 10.47
C ALA A 92 -18.90 -0.83 10.97
N ARG A 93 -18.39 -1.99 10.53
CA ARG A 93 -18.83 -3.30 11.03
C ARG A 93 -18.54 -3.48 12.53
N ALA A 94 -17.38 -3.06 12.99
CA ALA A 94 -17.03 -3.14 14.42
C ALA A 94 -17.98 -2.30 15.29
N LYS A 95 -18.34 -1.09 14.82
CA LYS A 95 -19.31 -0.22 15.50
C LYS A 95 -20.70 -0.84 15.61
N ILE A 96 -21.20 -1.49 14.55
CA ILE A 96 -22.48 -2.21 14.58
C ILE A 96 -22.45 -3.33 15.63
N MET A 97 -21.31 -4.02 15.75
CA MET A 97 -21.13 -5.17 16.64
C MET A 97 -20.60 -4.83 18.04
N GLN A 98 -20.54 -3.55 18.40
CA GLN A 98 -19.91 -3.08 19.65
C GLN A 98 -20.59 -3.61 20.92
N HIS A 99 -21.85 -4.01 20.83
CA HIS A 99 -22.64 -4.58 21.92
C HIS A 99 -22.27 -6.04 22.23
N SER A 100 -21.48 -6.71 21.38
CA SER A 100 -21.04 -8.08 21.60
C SER A 100 -19.58 -8.13 22.06
N PRO A 101 -19.31 -8.53 23.32
CA PRO A 101 -17.96 -8.62 23.85
C PRO A 101 -17.04 -9.52 23.01
N LYS A 102 -17.58 -10.61 22.46
CA LYS A 102 -16.83 -11.54 21.58
C LYS A 102 -16.38 -10.84 20.30
N HIS A 103 -17.24 -10.06 19.66
CA HIS A 103 -16.90 -9.34 18.43
C HIS A 103 -15.91 -8.21 18.68
N VAL A 104 -16.09 -7.47 19.79
CA VAL A 104 -15.12 -6.45 20.24
C VAL A 104 -13.76 -7.07 20.47
N ALA A 105 -13.66 -8.16 21.24
CA ALA A 105 -12.40 -8.85 21.51
C ALA A 105 -11.73 -9.35 20.22
N ARG A 106 -12.50 -9.91 19.28
CA ARG A 106 -11.97 -10.35 17.97
C ARG A 106 -11.43 -9.19 17.16
N ASN A 107 -12.14 -8.06 17.10
CA ASN A 107 -11.68 -6.87 16.39
C ASN A 107 -10.40 -6.29 17.01
N ASN A 108 -10.33 -6.22 18.34
CA ASN A 108 -9.15 -5.74 19.05
C ASN A 108 -7.94 -6.62 18.79
N ARG A 109 -8.07 -7.95 18.88
CA ARG A 109 -6.98 -8.89 18.55
C ARG A 109 -6.49 -8.74 17.11
N LEU A 110 -7.42 -8.51 16.19
CA LEU A 110 -7.06 -8.32 14.78
C LEU A 110 -6.22 -7.05 14.59
N TRP A 111 -6.63 -5.94 15.19
CA TRP A 111 -5.87 -4.69 15.10
C TRP A 111 -4.53 -4.77 15.83
N GLN A 112 -4.49 -5.44 16.98
CA GLN A 112 -3.26 -5.66 17.72
C GLN A 112 -2.25 -6.47 16.88
N SER A 113 -2.68 -7.60 16.30
CA SER A 113 -1.85 -8.39 15.39
C SER A 113 -1.42 -7.61 14.14
N ARG A 114 -2.31 -6.77 13.58
CA ARG A 114 -1.97 -5.93 12.42
C ARG A 114 -0.88 -4.91 12.75
N CYS A 115 -0.97 -4.24 13.90
CA CYS A 115 0.04 -3.26 14.32
C CYS A 115 1.36 -3.92 14.72
N GLU A 116 1.31 -5.11 15.34
CA GLU A 116 2.50 -5.93 15.61
C GLU A 116 3.22 -6.32 14.32
N ASN A 117 2.48 -6.84 13.33
CA ASN A 117 3.03 -7.17 12.02
C ASN A 117 3.63 -5.93 11.31
N LEU A 118 3.04 -4.75 11.48
CA LEU A 118 3.60 -3.51 10.90
C LEU A 118 4.90 -3.09 11.59
N ALA A 119 5.03 -3.33 12.90
CA ALA A 119 6.24 -3.06 13.66
C ALA A 119 7.35 -4.08 13.38
N GLU A 120 7.02 -5.29 12.92
CA GLU A 120 7.99 -6.36 12.62
C GLU A 120 8.33 -6.49 11.13
N ASP A 121 7.46 -6.03 10.23
CA ASP A 121 7.69 -6.10 8.79
C ASP A 121 8.84 -5.18 8.37
N PRO A 122 9.87 -5.68 7.65
CA PRO A 122 11.06 -4.89 7.31
C PRO A 122 10.79 -3.58 6.55
N TRP A 123 9.68 -3.48 5.81
CA TRP A 123 9.34 -2.28 5.05
C TRP A 123 8.73 -1.19 5.95
N SER A 124 7.95 -1.60 6.95
CA SER A 124 7.21 -0.68 7.81
C SER A 124 7.76 -0.51 9.22
N ALA A 125 8.56 -1.44 9.72
CA ALA A 125 9.20 -1.41 11.05
C ALA A 125 9.92 -0.10 11.38
N PRO A 126 10.60 0.60 10.43
CA PRO A 126 11.19 1.91 10.71
C PRO A 126 10.18 2.99 11.13
N TYR A 127 8.90 2.80 10.84
CA TYR A 127 7.83 3.78 11.09
C TYR A 127 6.87 3.36 12.20
N PHE A 128 6.96 2.14 12.71
CA PHE A 128 6.08 1.61 13.74
C PHE A 128 6.91 0.97 14.84
N SER A 129 6.84 1.51 16.05
CA SER A 129 7.44 0.88 17.23
C SER A 129 6.39 0.63 18.29
N ALA A 130 6.42 -0.58 18.86
CA ALA A 130 5.73 -0.82 20.12
C ALA A 130 6.51 -0.06 21.19
N ASP A 131 5.97 1.06 21.68
CA ASP A 131 6.46 1.67 22.92
C ASP A 131 6.10 0.70 24.05
N ARG A 132 6.92 -0.33 24.22
CA ARG A 132 6.96 -1.14 25.43
C ARG A 132 7.73 -0.33 26.47
N GLY A 133 7.09 0.72 26.98
CA GLY A 133 7.51 1.33 28.24
C GLY A 133 7.58 0.28 29.34
#